data_AF-A0A7S2XEZ0-F1
#
_entry.id   AF-A0A7S2XEZ0-F1
#
_cell.length_a   1.000
_cell.length_b   1.000
_cell.length_c   1.000
_cell.angle_alpha   90.00
_cell.angle_beta   90.00
_cell.angle_gamma   90.00
#
_symmetry.space_group_name_H-M   'P 1'
#
loop_
_entity.id
_entity.type
_entity.pdbx_description
1 polymer ?
#
loop_
_entity_poly.entity_id
_entity_poly.type
_entity_poly.pdbx_seq_one_letter_code
_entity_poly.pdbx_strand_id
1 'polypeptide(L)'
;ASDPYRFHSWIQKNFLWMHLYKTIANSVFPGCALYNVALRFLDVKIGSNVYFACLRMLDAEQVKIGRDALIEDGVYLNGHVYSGDSLRLSPLVIGQGAHVGRGCYLHCGEQLSPKSSLGSLSKLW
;
A
#
# COMPACT_ATOMS: atom_id res chain seq x y z
N ALA A 1 -16.49 6.69 2.58
CA ALA A 1 -16.08 6.98 1.19
C ALA A 1 -15.66 8.44 1.15
N SER A 2 -14.40 8.73 0.82
CA SER A 2 -13.90 10.09 0.66
C SER A 2 -14.36 10.68 -0.67
N ASP A 3 -14.61 11.99 -0.70
CA ASP A 3 -15.09 12.73 -1.88
C ASP A 3 -14.27 12.46 -3.16
N PRO A 4 -14.91 12.50 -4.34
CA PRO A 4 -14.21 12.29 -5.60
C PRO A 4 -13.21 13.43 -5.84
N TYR A 5 -11.91 13.10 -5.79
CA TYR A 5 -10.86 14.05 -6.15
C TYR A 5 -10.80 14.19 -7.67
N ARG A 6 -10.69 15.42 -8.17
CA ARG A 6 -10.36 15.65 -9.58
C ARG A 6 -8.92 15.17 -9.83
N PHE A 7 -8.74 14.24 -10.78
CA PHE A 7 -7.47 13.57 -11.08
C PHE A 7 -6.27 14.53 -11.14
N HIS A 8 -6.39 15.64 -11.87
CA HIS A 8 -5.33 16.64 -12.02
C HIS A 8 -4.94 17.31 -10.68
N SER A 9 -5.92 17.62 -9.83
CA SER A 9 -5.66 18.22 -8.51
C SER A 9 -5.05 17.24 -7.52
N TRP A 10 -5.42 15.96 -7.63
CA TRP A 10 -4.85 14.88 -6.82
C TRP A 10 -3.40 14.64 -7.20
N ILE A 11 -3.09 14.55 -8.51
CA ILE A 11 -1.71 14.44 -8.99
C ILE A 11 -0.91 15.64 -8.49
N GLN A 12 -1.36 16.87 -8.67
CA GLN A 12 -0.57 18.04 -8.25
C GLN A 12 -0.24 18.05 -6.75
N LYS A 13 -1.18 17.65 -5.88
CA LYS A 13 -0.93 17.52 -4.44
C LYS A 13 0.01 16.35 -4.10
N ASN A 14 -0.22 15.20 -4.70
CA ASN A 14 0.50 13.98 -4.37
C ASN A 14 1.76 13.76 -5.20
N PHE A 15 2.04 14.55 -6.24
CA PHE A 15 3.21 14.38 -7.10
C PHE A 15 4.51 14.63 -6.33
N LEU A 16 4.55 15.70 -5.54
CA LEU A 16 5.70 16.01 -4.68
C LEU A 16 5.83 14.97 -3.56
N TRP A 17 4.72 14.64 -2.91
CA TRP A 17 4.68 13.66 -1.83
C TRP A 17 5.11 12.28 -2.32
N MET A 18 4.58 11.77 -3.44
CA MET A 18 4.96 10.49 -4.03
C MET A 18 6.44 10.42 -4.40
N HIS A 19 7.01 11.49 -4.96
CA HIS A 19 8.44 11.50 -5.32
C HIS A 19 9.31 11.56 -4.07
N LEU A 20 9.02 12.46 -3.14
CA LEU A 20 9.81 12.61 -1.92
C LEU A 20 9.74 11.35 -1.04
N TYR A 21 8.53 10.82 -0.85
CA TYR A 21 8.26 9.55 -0.17
C TYR A 21 8.99 8.40 -0.86
N LYS A 22 8.87 8.21 -2.18
CA LYS A 22 9.54 7.13 -2.89
C LYS A 22 11.05 7.25 -2.79
N THR A 23 11.61 8.45 -2.93
CA THR A 23 13.06 8.63 -2.88
C THR A 23 13.60 8.35 -1.49
N ILE A 24 12.97 8.87 -0.44
CA ILE A 24 13.43 8.66 0.96
C ILE A 24 13.17 7.22 1.40
N ALA A 25 11.97 6.70 1.14
CA ALA A 25 11.58 5.35 1.55
C ALA A 25 12.35 4.29 0.77
N ASN A 26 12.59 4.46 -0.54
CA ASN A 26 13.44 3.52 -1.32
C ASN A 26 14.94 3.66 -0.99
N SER A 27 15.37 4.76 -0.36
CA SER A 27 16.74 4.85 0.18
C SER A 27 16.94 3.91 1.36
N VAL A 28 15.85 3.51 2.04
CA VAL A 28 15.84 2.43 3.02
C VAL A 28 15.48 1.14 2.30
N PHE A 29 16.28 0.10 2.49
CA PHE A 29 16.05 -1.17 1.81
C PHE A 29 14.67 -1.77 2.17
N PRO A 30 13.80 -2.05 1.20
CA PRO A 30 12.53 -2.76 1.42
C PRO A 30 12.78 -4.11 2.07
N GLY A 31 11.89 -4.52 2.96
CA GLY A 31 12.02 -5.76 3.74
C GLY A 31 12.81 -5.59 5.05
N CYS A 32 13.48 -4.46 5.27
CA CYS A 32 14.12 -4.15 6.54
C CYS A 32 13.10 -3.59 7.55
N ALA A 33 13.24 -3.95 8.83
CA ALA A 33 12.36 -3.42 9.89
C ALA A 33 12.39 -1.88 9.99
N LEU A 34 13.51 -1.25 9.64
CA LEU A 34 13.68 0.21 9.59
C LEU A 34 12.76 0.87 8.55
N TYR A 35 12.49 0.20 7.44
CA TYR A 35 11.57 0.71 6.41
C TYR A 35 10.16 0.88 6.99
N ASN A 36 9.67 -0.11 7.72
CA ASN A 36 8.37 -0.02 8.39
C ASN A 36 8.31 1.11 9.42
N VAL A 37 9.41 1.32 10.15
CA VAL A 37 9.50 2.40 11.14
C VAL A 37 9.44 3.76 10.44
N ALA A 38 10.21 3.95 9.36
CA ALA A 38 10.18 5.17 8.56
C ALA A 38 8.78 5.44 7.99
N LEU A 39 8.11 4.41 7.48
CA LEU A 39 6.73 4.51 6.99
C LEU A 39 5.74 4.90 8.10
N ARG A 40 5.87 4.36 9.32
CA ARG A 40 5.04 4.78 10.45
C ARG A 40 5.26 6.25 10.85
N PHE A 41 6.48 6.77 10.74
CA PHE A 41 6.75 8.19 10.95
C PHE A 41 6.10 9.08 9.87
N LEU A 42 5.88 8.54 8.68
CA LEU A 42 5.17 9.19 7.57
C LEU A 42 3.64 8.98 7.64
N ASP A 43 3.11 8.69 8.82
CA ASP A 43 1.68 8.46 9.09
C ASP A 43 1.05 7.23 8.39
N VAL A 44 1.89 6.30 7.90
CA VAL A 44 1.41 5.04 7.33
C VAL A 44 1.04 4.06 8.44
N LYS A 45 -0.16 3.48 8.35
CA LYS A 45 -0.71 2.56 9.36
C LYS A 45 -0.17 1.14 9.17
N ILE A 46 1.02 0.88 9.70
CA ILE A 46 1.68 -0.44 9.65
C ILE A 46 1.78 -1.05 11.05
N GLY A 47 1.26 -2.27 11.24
CA GLY A 47 1.36 -3.03 12.48
C GLY A 47 2.78 -3.46 12.83
N SER A 48 2.99 -3.98 14.05
CA SER A 48 4.29 -4.50 14.51
C SER A 48 4.69 -5.79 13.78
N ASN A 49 6.00 -6.05 13.66
CA ASN A 49 6.54 -7.30 13.09
C ASN A 49 6.01 -7.62 11.67
N VAL A 50 5.80 -6.59 10.86
CA VAL A 50 5.41 -6.74 9.45
C VAL A 50 6.67 -6.94 8.62
N TYR A 51 6.66 -7.88 7.69
CA TYR A 51 7.66 -7.93 6.63
C TYR A 51 7.09 -7.26 5.40
N PHE A 52 7.69 -6.15 4.97
CA PHE A 52 7.19 -5.34 3.87
C PHE A 52 8.31 -5.10 2.86
N ALA A 53 8.38 -5.94 1.83
CA ALA A 53 9.37 -5.84 0.75
C ALA A 53 8.83 -5.15 -0.51
N CYS A 54 7.60 -4.62 -0.46
CA CYS A 54 6.96 -3.95 -1.59
C CYS A 54 7.55 -2.55 -1.84
N LEU A 55 8.08 -2.35 -3.04
CA LEU A 55 8.62 -1.08 -3.56
C LEU A 55 7.57 -0.21 -4.27
N ARG A 56 6.45 -0.80 -4.67
CA ARG A 56 5.46 -0.15 -5.55
C ARG A 56 4.18 0.13 -4.77
N MET A 57 4.25 1.11 -3.88
CA MET A 57 3.10 1.71 -3.20
C MET A 57 2.86 3.12 -3.73
N LEU A 58 1.67 3.37 -4.28
CA LEU A 58 1.29 4.67 -4.84
C LEU A 58 0.61 5.57 -3.79
N ASP A 59 -0.22 4.99 -2.91
CA ASP A 59 -1.05 5.74 -1.95
C ASP A 59 -0.88 5.21 -0.53
N ALA A 60 0.30 5.46 0.04
CA ALA A 60 0.68 4.95 1.36
C ALA A 60 -0.36 5.25 2.46
N GLU A 61 -0.94 6.44 2.43
CA GLU A 61 -1.96 6.92 3.37
C GLU A 61 -3.25 6.07 3.37
N GLN A 62 -3.57 5.41 2.25
CA GLN A 62 -4.77 4.59 2.12
C GLN A 62 -4.52 3.12 2.47
N VAL A 63 -3.27 2.72 2.71
CA VAL A 63 -2.90 1.33 3.00
C VAL A 63 -2.82 1.12 4.52
N LYS A 64 -3.55 0.12 5.02
CA LYS A 64 -3.49 -0.32 6.42
C LYS A 64 -2.99 -1.75 6.47
N ILE A 65 -1.88 -1.98 7.17
CA ILE A 65 -1.27 -3.30 7.29
C ILE A 65 -1.36 -3.76 8.74
N GLY A 66 -1.98 -4.92 8.96
CA GLY A 66 -2.09 -5.56 10.25
C GLY A 66 -0.74 -6.05 10.77
N ARG A 67 -0.67 -6.30 12.08
CA ARG A 67 0.49 -6.89 12.74
C ARG A 67 0.83 -8.28 12.15
N ASP A 68 2.11 -8.66 12.18
CA ASP A 68 2.60 -9.98 11.72
C ASP A 68 2.29 -10.30 10.24
N ALA A 69 1.92 -9.30 9.43
CA ALA A 69 1.65 -9.49 8.01
C ALA A 69 2.95 -9.68 7.21
N LEU A 70 2.90 -10.56 6.22
CA LEU A 70 4.01 -10.89 5.33
C LEU A 70 3.67 -10.44 3.91
N ILE A 71 4.38 -9.44 3.40
CA ILE A 71 4.17 -8.90 2.06
C ILE A 71 5.49 -9.01 1.31
N GLU A 72 5.49 -9.87 0.30
CA GLU A 72 6.68 -10.16 -0.50
C GLU A 72 7.00 -9.04 -1.50
N ASP A 73 8.18 -9.15 -2.11
CA ASP A 73 8.62 -8.24 -3.16
C ASP A 73 7.77 -8.39 -4.44
N GLY A 74 7.70 -7.33 -5.24
CA GLY A 74 6.95 -7.32 -6.51
C GLY A 74 5.44 -7.29 -6.35
N VAL A 75 4.92 -7.14 -5.13
CA VAL A 75 3.50 -6.87 -4.87
C VAL A 75 3.15 -5.46 -5.35
N TYR A 76 1.95 -5.29 -5.92
CA TYR A 76 1.43 -4.00 -6.34
C TYR A 76 0.26 -3.59 -5.46
N LEU A 77 0.44 -2.49 -4.73
CA LEU A 77 -0.60 -1.91 -3.88
C LEU A 77 -1.07 -0.60 -4.50
N ASN A 78 -2.34 -0.59 -4.93
CA ASN A 78 -2.97 0.59 -5.50
C ASN A 78 -4.12 1.05 -4.58
N GLY A 79 -4.03 2.25 -4.00
CA GLY A 79 -5.03 2.80 -3.07
C GLY A 79 -6.02 3.76 -3.74
N HIS A 80 -5.93 3.94 -5.05
CA HIS A 80 -6.92 4.66 -5.84
C HIS A 80 -7.46 3.83 -7.01
N VAL A 81 -8.71 4.09 -7.37
CA VAL A 81 -9.29 3.60 -8.63
C VAL A 81 -9.67 4.79 -9.50
N TYR A 82 -9.40 4.64 -10.79
CA TYR A 82 -9.78 5.61 -11.81
C TYR A 82 -11.18 5.29 -12.31
N SER A 83 -12.09 6.26 -12.27
CA SER A 83 -13.45 6.12 -12.81
C SER A 83 -13.77 7.36 -13.64
N GLY A 84 -13.51 7.29 -14.94
CA GLY A 84 -13.60 8.46 -15.83
C GLY A 84 -12.74 9.59 -15.31
N ASP A 85 -13.26 10.81 -15.19
CA ASP A 85 -12.48 11.98 -14.76
C ASP A 85 -12.28 12.10 -13.24
N SER A 86 -12.79 11.13 -12.47
CA SER A 86 -12.78 11.15 -11.01
C SER A 86 -11.90 10.04 -10.44
N LEU A 87 -11.05 10.41 -9.49
CA LEU A 87 -10.24 9.47 -8.73
C LEU A 87 -10.96 9.18 -7.41
N ARG A 88 -11.26 7.90 -7.17
CA ARG A 88 -11.82 7.45 -5.89
C ARG A 88 -10.72 6.81 -5.08
N LEU A 89 -10.48 7.37 -3.90
CA LEU A 89 -9.64 6.77 -2.86
C LEU A 89 -10.51 5.85 -2.02
N SER A 90 -10.05 4.61 -1.81
CA SER A 90 -10.65 3.70 -0.85
C SER A 90 -9.54 2.96 -0.12
N PRO A 91 -9.65 2.82 1.21
CA PRO A 91 -8.60 2.22 1.99
C PRO A 91 -8.43 0.75 1.62
N LEU A 92 -7.18 0.34 1.40
CA LEU A 92 -6.77 -1.05 1.25
C LEU A 92 -6.37 -1.59 2.62
N VAL A 93 -7.00 -2.68 3.07
CA VAL A 93 -6.75 -3.24 4.41
C VAL A 93 -6.16 -4.63 4.28
N ILE A 94 -4.97 -4.84 4.85
CA ILE A 94 -4.33 -6.15 4.97
C ILE A 94 -4.47 -6.60 6.42
N GLY A 95 -5.17 -7.71 6.64
CA GLY A 95 -5.43 -8.26 7.96
C GLY A 95 -4.18 -8.70 8.73
N GLN A 96 -4.34 -8.88 10.04
CA GLN A 96 -3.26 -9.39 10.90
C GLN A 96 -2.83 -10.79 10.44
N GLY A 97 -1.51 -11.02 10.32
CA GLY A 97 -0.96 -12.31 9.93
C GLY A 97 -1.28 -12.72 8.48
N ALA A 98 -1.78 -11.81 7.65
CA ALA A 98 -2.05 -12.11 6.26
C ALA A 98 -0.76 -12.20 5.45
N HIS A 99 -0.72 -13.09 4.48
CA HIS A 99 0.41 -13.30 3.58
C HIS A 99 0.03 -12.90 2.16
N VAL A 100 0.84 -12.05 1.55
CA VAL A 100 0.71 -11.62 0.15
C VAL A 100 1.96 -12.06 -0.60
N GLY A 101 1.80 -13.09 -1.43
CA GLY A 101 2.88 -13.64 -2.25
C GLY A 101 3.37 -12.69 -3.33
N ARG A 102 4.60 -12.92 -3.79
CA ARG A 102 5.26 -12.10 -4.81
C ARG A 102 4.41 -12.00 -6.09
N GLY A 103 4.35 -10.78 -6.64
CA GLY A 103 3.64 -10.50 -7.90
C GLY A 103 2.12 -10.37 -7.77
N CYS A 104 1.56 -10.44 -6.56
CA CYS A 104 0.14 -10.16 -6.34
C CYS A 104 -0.20 -8.69 -6.60
N TYR A 105 -1.41 -8.44 -7.08
CA TYR A 105 -1.95 -7.11 -7.29
C TYR A 105 -3.17 -6.91 -6.39
N LEU A 106 -3.12 -5.90 -5.52
CA LEU A 106 -4.24 -5.52 -4.66
C LEU A 106 -4.81 -4.18 -5.12
N HIS A 107 -6.13 -4.17 -5.34
CA HIS A 107 -6.87 -2.99 -5.80
C HIS A 107 -7.44 -2.17 -4.64
N CYS A 108 -7.67 -0.90 -4.95
CA CYS A 108 -8.27 0.09 -4.06
C CYS A 108 -9.62 -0.40 -3.50
N GLY A 109 -9.75 -0.43 -2.17
CA GLY A 109 -10.97 -0.86 -1.47
C GLY A 109 -11.02 -2.34 -1.08
N GLU A 110 -10.03 -3.14 -1.46
CA GLU A 110 -9.95 -4.54 -1.03
C GLU A 110 -9.65 -4.67 0.46
N GLN A 111 -10.14 -5.76 1.06
CA GLN A 111 -9.86 -6.11 2.43
C GLN A 111 -9.44 -7.57 2.51
N LEU A 112 -8.21 -7.78 2.95
CA LEU A 112 -7.66 -9.09 3.17
C LEU A 112 -7.94 -9.52 4.62
N SER A 113 -8.61 -10.66 4.76
CA SER A 113 -8.95 -11.19 6.07
C SER A 113 -7.70 -11.50 6.91
N PRO A 114 -7.79 -11.45 8.25
CA PRO A 114 -6.70 -11.91 9.10
C PRO A 114 -6.31 -13.36 8.78
N LYS A 115 -5.01 -13.65 8.76
CA LYS A 115 -4.42 -14.99 8.52
C LYS A 115 -4.73 -15.61 7.16
N SER A 116 -5.26 -14.86 6.19
CA SER A 116 -5.40 -15.37 4.82
C SER A 116 -4.08 -15.26 4.06
N SER A 117 -3.82 -16.22 3.19
CA SER A 117 -2.66 -16.22 2.29
C SER A 117 -3.09 -16.10 0.84
N LEU A 118 -2.52 -15.13 0.12
CA LEU A 118 -2.60 -15.04 -1.33
C LEU A 118 -1.36 -15.67 -1.94
N GLY A 119 -1.56 -16.71 -2.74
CA GLY A 119 -0.48 -17.33 -3.52
C GLY A 119 0.08 -16.37 -4.56
N SER A 120 1.35 -16.52 -4.89
CA SER A 120 2.06 -15.68 -5.86
C SER A 120 1.29 -15.54 -7.18
N LEU A 121 1.27 -14.33 -7.75
CA LEU A 121 0.52 -13.95 -8.97
C LEU A 121 -1.01 -14.02 -8.87
N SER A 122 -1.57 -14.19 -7.66
CA SER A 122 -3.02 -14.12 -7.49
C SER A 122 -3.52 -12.68 -7.55
N LYS A 123 -4.70 -12.49 -8.14
CA LYS A 123 -5.39 -11.21 -8.21
C LYS A 123 -6.72 -11.35 -7.47
N LEU A 124 -6.99 -10.47 -6.50
CA LEU A 124 -8.37 -10.26 -6.05
C LEU A 124 -9.07 -9.40 -7.10
N TRP A 125 -10.29 -9.80 -7.49
CA TRP A 125 -11.21 -8.96 -8.26
C TRP A 125 -12.36 -8.54 -7.36
#